data_AF-A0A4Q3ZLX3-F1
#
_entry.id   AF-A0A4Q3ZLX3-F1
#
_cell.length_a   1.000
_cell.length_b   1.000
_cell.length_c   1.000
_cell.angle_alpha   90.00
_cell.angle_beta   90.00
_cell.angle_gamma   90.00
#
_symmetry.space_group_name_H-M   'P 1'
#
loop_
_entity.id
_entity.type
_entity.pdbx_description
1 polymer ?
#
loop_
_entity_poly.entity_id
_entity_poly.type
_entity_poly.pdbx_seq_one_letter_code
_entity_poly.pdbx_strand_id
1 'polypeptide(L)'
;MAPMRWRSLTPGERAACADVFGDELDARRVKLFSLPFWPRPFVPNGRLIIWPSTSAMADFADAPLWLRSVLIHELTHVWQAQTGVFLPLAKLKAGDGQAAYAYDLADGRNFSQLNIEQQAMVVQHAYLAAGGGAAPYDTQAYARILEAWPGRLG
;
A
#
# COMPACT_ATOMS: atom_id res chain seq x y z
N MET A 1 -14.73 -7.33 9.66
CA MET A 1 -14.31 -8.72 9.90
C MET A 1 -14.38 -8.98 11.38
N ALA A 2 -14.81 -10.16 11.82
CA ALA A 2 -14.73 -10.51 13.23
C ALA A 2 -13.25 -10.54 13.71
N PRO A 3 -12.95 -10.28 14.98
CA PRO A 3 -11.59 -10.36 15.52
C PRO A 3 -10.98 -11.76 15.39
N MET A 4 -9.65 -11.83 15.32
CA MET A 4 -8.87 -13.08 15.24
C MET A 4 -9.25 -13.95 14.05
N ARG A 5 -9.56 -13.34 12.89
CA ARG A 5 -9.94 -14.04 11.66
C ARG A 5 -8.92 -13.85 10.56
N TRP A 6 -8.66 -14.95 9.86
CA TRP A 6 -7.86 -14.99 8.64
C TRP A 6 -8.77 -15.01 7.43
N ARG A 7 -8.37 -14.31 6.36
CA ARG A 7 -8.93 -14.52 5.03
C ARG A 7 -7.90 -14.27 3.94
N SER A 8 -8.16 -14.83 2.77
CA SER A 8 -7.50 -14.38 1.54
C SER A 8 -8.06 -13.03 1.10
N LEU A 9 -7.32 -12.34 0.24
CA LEU A 9 -7.89 -11.23 -0.53
C LEU A 9 -9.09 -11.72 -1.34
N THR A 10 -10.15 -10.91 -1.34
CA THR A 10 -11.39 -11.15 -2.12
C THR A 10 -11.13 -10.96 -3.61
N PRO A 11 -12.06 -11.38 -4.50
CA PRO A 11 -11.94 -11.09 -5.92
C PRO A 11 -11.82 -9.58 -6.23
N GLY A 12 -12.60 -8.73 -5.53
CA GLY A 12 -12.54 -7.28 -5.72
C GLY A 12 -11.20 -6.68 -5.30
N GLU A 13 -10.65 -7.11 -4.16
CA GLU A 13 -9.33 -6.68 -3.70
C GLU A 13 -8.21 -7.14 -4.64
N ARG A 14 -8.33 -8.34 -5.22
CA ARG A 14 -7.38 -8.85 -6.21
C ARG A 14 -7.43 -8.06 -7.51
N ALA A 15 -8.62 -7.65 -7.94
CA ALA A 15 -8.77 -6.78 -9.10
C ALA A 15 -8.08 -5.43 -8.84
N ALA A 16 -8.31 -4.82 -7.67
CA ALA A 16 -7.61 -3.60 -7.28
C ALA A 16 -6.08 -3.79 -7.21
N CYS A 17 -5.60 -4.95 -6.72
CA CYS A 17 -4.17 -5.29 -6.79
C CYS A 17 -3.66 -5.33 -8.23
N ALA A 18 -4.37 -6.02 -9.13
CA ALA A 18 -3.95 -6.16 -10.53
C ALA A 18 -3.99 -4.82 -11.28
N ASP A 19 -4.88 -3.90 -10.90
CA ASP A 19 -4.89 -2.54 -11.43
C ASP A 19 -3.64 -1.78 -10.97
N VAL A 20 -3.25 -1.91 -9.70
CA VAL A 20 -2.15 -1.12 -9.13
C VAL A 20 -0.77 -1.72 -9.38
N PHE A 21 -0.60 -3.04 -9.27
CA PHE A 21 0.70 -3.71 -9.26
C PHE A 21 0.93 -4.60 -10.49
N GLY A 22 -0.07 -4.75 -11.36
CA GLY A 22 -0.01 -5.70 -12.47
C GLY A 22 0.25 -7.13 -11.97
N ASP A 23 1.18 -7.82 -12.64
CA ASP A 23 1.58 -9.19 -12.28
C ASP A 23 2.75 -9.26 -11.28
N GLU A 24 3.30 -8.11 -10.86
CA GLU A 24 4.46 -8.07 -9.95
C GLU A 24 4.13 -8.40 -8.49
N LEU A 25 2.84 -8.40 -8.12
CA LEU A 25 2.36 -8.80 -6.79
C LEU A 25 1.49 -10.06 -6.89
N ASP A 26 1.96 -11.19 -6.34
CA ASP A 26 1.16 -12.42 -6.25
C ASP A 26 0.10 -12.30 -5.14
N ALA A 27 -1.00 -11.64 -5.46
CA ALA A 27 -2.13 -11.39 -4.56
C ALA A 27 -2.74 -12.70 -4.01
N ARG A 28 -2.52 -13.86 -4.63
CA ARG A 28 -3.05 -15.18 -4.21
C ARG A 28 -2.43 -15.67 -2.93
N ARG A 29 -1.18 -15.30 -2.69
CA ARG A 29 -0.45 -15.67 -1.48
C ARG A 29 -0.71 -14.73 -0.30
N VAL A 30 -1.39 -13.60 -0.53
CA VAL A 30 -1.67 -12.60 0.50
C VAL A 30 -2.86 -13.02 1.36
N LYS A 31 -2.68 -12.91 2.67
CA LYS A 31 -3.69 -13.11 3.70
C LYS A 31 -3.86 -11.85 4.52
N LEU A 32 -5.09 -11.59 4.94
CA LEU A 32 -5.46 -10.59 5.94
C LEU A 32 -5.75 -11.29 7.26
N PHE A 33 -5.20 -10.75 8.34
CA PHE A 33 -5.50 -11.20 9.71
C PHE A 33 -6.04 -10.03 10.53
N SER A 34 -7.24 -10.18 11.08
CA SER A 34 -7.83 -9.18 11.98
C SER A 34 -7.33 -9.37 13.42
N LEU A 35 -6.63 -8.37 13.95
CA LEU A 35 -6.04 -8.41 15.30
C LEU A 35 -6.75 -7.40 16.23
N PRO A 36 -7.22 -7.80 17.42
CA PRO A 36 -7.81 -6.87 18.38
C PRO A 36 -6.72 -6.02 19.07
N PHE A 37 -7.09 -4.83 19.54
CA PHE A 37 -6.23 -3.89 20.30
C PHE A 37 -4.96 -3.40 19.58
N TRP A 38 -4.83 -3.65 18.27
CA TRP A 38 -3.75 -3.15 17.46
C TRP A 38 -4.13 -1.84 16.77
N PRO A 39 -3.28 -0.79 16.77
CA PRO A 39 -3.71 0.57 16.42
C PRO A 39 -3.79 0.84 14.91
N ARG A 40 -2.98 0.18 14.08
CA ARG A 40 -2.86 0.48 12.64
C ARG A 40 -2.50 -0.75 11.80
N PRO A 41 -2.85 -0.82 10.51
CA PRO A 41 -2.41 -1.90 9.65
C PRO A 41 -0.87 -2.01 9.59
N PHE A 42 -0.36 -3.21 9.36
CA PHE A 42 1.05 -3.42 9.06
C PHE A 42 1.31 -4.74 8.32
N VAL A 43 2.43 -4.75 7.60
CA VAL A 43 2.93 -5.92 6.86
C VAL A 43 4.23 -6.46 7.48
N PRO A 44 4.21 -7.66 8.09
CA PRO A 44 5.42 -8.30 8.58
C PRO A 44 6.24 -9.00 7.48
N ASN A 45 5.62 -9.37 6.36
CA ASN A 45 6.26 -10.07 5.23
C ASN A 45 5.39 -10.02 3.97
N GLY A 46 5.91 -10.51 2.84
CA GLY A 46 5.22 -10.52 1.54
C GLY A 46 3.99 -11.41 1.40
N ARG A 47 3.37 -11.88 2.50
CA ARG A 47 2.20 -12.77 2.48
C ARG A 47 1.12 -12.39 3.48
N LEU A 48 1.37 -11.44 4.38
CA LEU A 48 0.45 -11.14 5.47
C LEU A 48 0.27 -9.64 5.64
N ILE A 49 -0.98 -9.21 5.74
CA ILE A 49 -1.37 -7.90 6.22
C ILE A 49 -2.12 -8.13 7.54
N ILE A 50 -1.64 -7.54 8.63
CA ILE A 50 -2.34 -7.52 9.91
C ILE A 50 -3.14 -6.23 9.98
N TRP A 51 -4.42 -6.33 10.30
CA TRP A 51 -5.36 -5.21 10.28
C TRP A 51 -6.09 -5.08 11.62
N PRO A 52 -6.27 -3.86 12.16
CA PRO A 52 -7.08 -3.63 13.35
C PRO A 52 -8.50 -4.18 13.19
N SER A 53 -8.96 -5.03 14.11
CA SER A 53 -10.29 -5.66 13.99
C SER A 53 -11.45 -4.65 13.91
N THR A 54 -11.26 -3.43 14.45
CA THR A 54 -12.22 -2.33 14.44
C THR A 54 -12.45 -1.72 13.06
N SER A 55 -11.50 -1.85 12.13
CA SER A 55 -11.59 -1.29 10.77
C SER A 55 -11.36 -2.32 9.66
N ALA A 56 -11.15 -3.59 10.01
CA ALA A 56 -10.99 -4.66 9.04
C ALA A 56 -12.30 -4.92 8.29
N MET A 57 -12.31 -4.83 6.96
CA MET A 57 -13.50 -5.01 6.13
C MET A 57 -13.66 -6.45 5.64
N ALA A 58 -14.89 -6.92 5.49
CA ALA A 58 -15.16 -8.22 4.86
C ALA A 58 -14.65 -8.25 3.42
N ASP A 59 -14.88 -7.16 2.70
CA ASP A 59 -14.28 -6.82 1.42
C ASP A 59 -13.90 -5.33 1.45
N PHE A 60 -12.63 -5.01 1.22
CA PHE A 60 -12.18 -3.62 1.11
C PHE A 60 -12.58 -2.99 -0.22
N ALA A 61 -12.89 -3.76 -1.27
CA ALA A 61 -13.34 -3.19 -2.55
C ALA A 61 -14.64 -2.37 -2.42
N ASP A 62 -15.49 -2.76 -1.46
CA ASP A 62 -16.74 -2.06 -1.11
C ASP A 62 -16.54 -0.92 -0.10
N ALA A 63 -15.32 -0.72 0.38
CA ALA A 63 -15.02 0.32 1.36
C ALA A 63 -14.93 1.71 0.69
N PRO A 64 -15.08 2.80 1.47
CA PRO A 64 -14.78 4.14 1.00
C PRO A 64 -13.36 4.23 0.41
N LEU A 65 -13.18 5.11 -0.59
CA LEU A 65 -11.92 5.24 -1.32
C LEU A 65 -10.70 5.45 -0.42
N TRP A 66 -10.84 6.24 0.65
CA TRP A 66 -9.75 6.47 1.61
C TRP A 66 -9.29 5.16 2.27
N LEU A 67 -10.21 4.27 2.64
CA LEU A 67 -9.87 3.01 3.31
C LEU A 67 -9.31 1.99 2.31
N ARG A 68 -9.82 1.98 1.08
CA ARG A 68 -9.22 1.25 -0.05
C ARG A 68 -7.78 1.66 -0.29
N SER A 69 -7.50 2.96 -0.25
CA SER A 69 -6.13 3.49 -0.44
C SER A 69 -5.17 2.99 0.65
N VAL A 70 -5.63 2.86 1.89
CA VAL A 70 -4.83 2.30 2.99
C VAL A 70 -4.51 0.82 2.72
N LEU A 71 -5.44 0.05 2.14
CA LEU A 71 -5.11 -1.32 1.71
C LEU A 71 -4.03 -1.33 0.62
N ILE A 72 -4.10 -0.41 -0.35
CA ILE A 72 -3.08 -0.26 -1.39
C ILE A 72 -1.71 0.12 -0.81
N HIS A 73 -1.67 0.96 0.23
CA HIS A 73 -0.45 1.26 0.97
C HIS A 73 0.18 -0.03 1.54
N GLU A 74 -0.59 -0.82 2.29
CA GLU A 74 -0.08 -2.07 2.86
C GLU A 74 0.33 -3.08 1.78
N LEU A 75 -0.42 -3.16 0.66
CA LEU A 75 -0.06 -4.00 -0.47
C LEU A 75 1.25 -3.55 -1.14
N THR A 76 1.61 -2.26 -1.06
CA THR A 76 2.92 -1.79 -1.54
C THR A 76 4.05 -2.39 -0.70
N HIS A 77 3.88 -2.51 0.62
CA HIS A 77 4.85 -3.23 1.45
C HIS A 77 4.89 -4.73 1.16
N VAL A 78 3.74 -5.34 0.85
CA VAL A 78 3.71 -6.73 0.39
C VAL A 78 4.52 -6.88 -0.89
N TRP A 79 4.29 -6.02 -1.89
CA TRP A 79 5.05 -6.01 -3.15
C TRP A 79 6.54 -5.83 -2.90
N GLN A 80 6.95 -4.84 -2.11
CA GLN A 80 8.35 -4.63 -1.71
C GLN A 80 8.95 -5.93 -1.12
N ALA A 81 8.26 -6.60 -0.21
CA ALA A 81 8.75 -7.85 0.37
C ALA A 81 8.78 -9.01 -0.64
N GLN A 82 7.83 -9.09 -1.57
CA GLN A 82 7.82 -10.11 -2.62
C GLN A 82 8.95 -9.89 -3.65
N THR A 83 9.35 -8.65 -3.88
CA THR A 83 10.45 -8.28 -4.79
C THR A 83 11.83 -8.23 -4.13
N GLY A 84 11.94 -8.71 -2.88
CA GLY A 84 13.22 -8.95 -2.20
C GLY A 84 13.62 -7.89 -1.18
N VAL A 85 12.76 -6.92 -0.87
CA VAL A 85 13.03 -5.93 0.19
C VAL A 85 12.86 -6.58 1.57
N PHE A 86 13.93 -6.57 2.37
CA PHE A 86 13.85 -6.96 3.77
C PHE A 86 13.26 -5.83 4.62
N LEU A 87 11.95 -5.87 4.83
CA LEU A 87 11.18 -4.78 5.48
C LEU A 87 11.75 -4.29 6.82
N PRO A 88 12.19 -5.15 7.77
CA PRO A 88 12.71 -4.65 9.05
C PRO A 88 13.93 -3.73 8.89
N LEU A 89 14.88 -4.09 8.02
CA LEU A 89 16.05 -3.27 7.75
C LEU A 89 15.68 -2.01 6.96
N ALA A 90 14.74 -2.11 6.01
CA ALA A 90 14.29 -0.96 5.25
C ALA A 90 13.57 0.08 6.13
N LYS A 91 12.74 -0.38 7.08
CA LYS A 91 12.06 0.50 8.06
C LYS A 91 13.07 1.16 9.00
N LEU A 92 14.03 0.40 9.51
CA LEU A 92 15.10 0.97 10.35
C LEU A 92 15.90 2.05 9.61
N LYS A 93 16.16 1.87 8.31
CA LYS A 93 16.84 2.87 7.46
C LYS A 93 15.97 4.11 7.19
N ALA A 94 14.65 3.93 7.06
CA ALA A 94 13.71 5.04 6.86
C ALA A 94 13.53 5.87 8.15
N GLY A 95 13.64 5.23 9.31
CA GLY A 95 13.36 5.81 10.62
C GLY A 95 11.88 5.78 10.97
N ASP A 96 11.56 6.13 12.22
CA ASP A 96 10.20 6.01 12.78
C ASP A 96 9.46 7.37 12.89
N GLY A 97 10.07 8.45 12.44
CA GLY A 97 9.54 9.80 12.54
C GLY A 97 8.62 10.20 11.38
N GLN A 98 7.93 11.34 11.50
CA GLN A 98 7.07 11.89 10.43
C GLN A 98 7.80 12.07 9.10
N ALA A 99 9.11 12.34 9.14
CA ALA A 99 9.95 12.47 7.94
C ALA A 99 9.99 11.19 7.08
N ALA A 100 9.79 10.00 7.68
CA ALA A 100 9.74 8.75 6.92
C ALA A 100 8.52 8.69 5.98
N TYR A 101 7.47 9.45 6.27
CA TYR A 101 6.21 9.49 5.51
C TYR A 101 6.09 10.73 4.61
N ALA A 102 6.87 11.79 4.89
CA ALA A 102 6.90 13.00 4.09
C ALA A 102 7.72 12.79 2.81
N TYR A 103 7.19 13.20 1.66
CA TYR A 103 7.90 13.23 0.38
C TYR A 103 7.56 14.51 -0.37
N ASP A 104 8.45 14.91 -1.28
CA ASP A 104 8.20 16.01 -2.20
C ASP A 104 8.46 15.53 -3.63
N LEU A 105 7.44 15.57 -4.50
CA LEU A 105 7.61 15.19 -5.90
C LEU A 105 8.45 16.20 -6.70
N ALA A 106 8.69 17.39 -6.15
CA ALA A 106 9.49 18.43 -6.79
C ALA A 106 11.00 18.34 -6.49
N ASP A 107 11.44 17.45 -5.60
CA ASP A 107 12.85 17.39 -5.15
C ASP A 107 13.79 16.64 -6.12
N GLY A 108 13.25 16.14 -7.24
CA GLY A 108 14.01 15.49 -8.31
C GLY A 108 14.38 14.03 -8.05
N ARG A 109 13.97 13.45 -6.91
CA ARG A 109 14.14 12.02 -6.66
C ARG A 109 13.18 11.19 -7.50
N ASN A 110 13.71 10.15 -8.13
CA ASN A 110 12.90 9.10 -8.74
C ASN A 110 12.26 8.21 -7.67
N PHE A 111 11.20 7.47 -8.03
CA PHE A 111 10.48 6.57 -7.12
C PHE A 111 11.40 5.60 -6.35
N SER A 112 12.40 5.02 -7.01
CA SER A 112 13.34 4.08 -6.40
C SER A 112 14.28 4.70 -5.37
N GLN A 113 14.42 6.03 -5.37
CA GLN A 113 15.23 6.78 -4.40
C GLN A 113 14.44 7.18 -3.16
N LEU A 114 13.13 6.97 -3.16
CA LEU A 114 12.28 7.12 -1.99
C LEU A 114 12.46 5.95 -1.03
N ASN A 115 12.32 6.19 0.26
CA ASN A 115 12.27 5.10 1.24
C ASN A 115 10.97 4.28 1.08
N ILE A 116 10.88 3.12 1.73
CA ILE A 116 9.76 2.20 1.53
C ILE A 116 8.39 2.75 1.96
N GLU A 117 8.35 3.62 2.97
CA GLU A 117 7.13 4.28 3.44
C GLU A 117 6.75 5.41 2.48
N GLN A 118 7.71 6.21 2.02
CA GLN A 118 7.49 7.23 0.98
C GLN A 118 6.97 6.61 -0.32
N GLN A 119 7.53 5.48 -0.76
CA GLN A 119 7.02 4.73 -1.92
C GLN A 119 5.55 4.32 -1.71
N ALA A 120 5.22 3.74 -0.55
CA ALA A 120 3.84 3.34 -0.23
C ALA A 120 2.88 4.55 -0.17
N MET A 121 3.34 5.69 0.35
CA MET A 121 2.57 6.93 0.38
C MET A 121 2.35 7.53 -1.02
N VAL A 122 3.34 7.46 -1.91
CA VAL A 122 3.20 7.88 -3.32
C VAL A 122 2.15 7.01 -4.03
N VAL A 123 2.25 5.69 -3.90
CA VAL A 123 1.30 4.74 -4.53
C VAL A 123 -0.13 4.92 -3.96
N GLN A 124 -0.26 5.09 -2.65
CA GLN A 124 -1.54 5.36 -2.00
C GLN A 124 -2.18 6.66 -2.49
N HIS A 125 -1.41 7.74 -2.55
CA HIS A 125 -1.94 9.04 -2.99
C HIS A 125 -2.23 9.07 -4.49
N ALA A 126 -1.44 8.38 -5.32
CA ALA A 126 -1.76 8.18 -6.73
C ALA A 126 -3.10 7.45 -6.92
N TYR A 127 -3.33 6.39 -6.13
CA TYR A 127 -4.61 5.68 -6.12
C TYR A 127 -5.79 6.57 -5.69
N LEU A 128 -5.58 7.44 -4.68
CA LEU A 128 -6.58 8.43 -4.27
C LEU A 128 -6.89 9.42 -5.39
N ALA A 129 -5.86 10.02 -5.98
CA ALA A 129 -5.99 11.01 -7.03
C ALA A 129 -6.73 10.43 -8.25
N ALA A 130 -6.38 9.22 -8.69
CA ALA A 130 -7.04 8.51 -9.78
C ALA A 130 -8.53 8.23 -9.49
N GLY A 131 -8.89 7.99 -8.22
CA GLY A 131 -10.27 7.83 -7.78
C GLY A 131 -11.03 9.13 -7.50
N GLY A 132 -10.45 10.30 -7.75
CA GLY A 132 -11.04 11.61 -7.45
C GLY A 132 -11.01 12.02 -5.98
N GLY A 133 -10.21 11.34 -5.16
CA GLY A 133 -9.94 11.69 -3.76
C GLY A 133 -8.92 12.82 -3.62
N ALA A 134 -8.87 13.42 -2.43
CA ALA A 134 -7.85 14.41 -2.11
C ALA A 134 -6.47 13.77 -1.99
N ALA A 135 -5.49 14.33 -2.69
CA ALA A 135 -4.08 13.95 -2.63
C ALA A 135 -3.20 15.22 -2.66
N PRO A 136 -1.95 15.18 -2.15
CA PRO A 136 -1.06 16.34 -2.16
C PRO A 136 -0.69 16.89 -3.54
N TYR A 137 -0.74 16.05 -4.57
CA TYR A 137 -0.41 16.41 -5.95
C TYR A 137 -1.49 15.92 -6.92
N ASP A 138 -1.49 16.44 -8.15
CA ASP A 138 -2.41 15.99 -9.20
C ASP A 138 -2.02 14.62 -9.79
N THR A 139 -2.94 14.03 -10.56
CA THR A 139 -2.73 12.73 -11.21
C THR A 139 -1.55 12.73 -12.18
N GLN A 140 -1.25 13.84 -12.83
CA GLN A 140 -0.15 13.93 -13.79
C GLN A 140 1.22 13.91 -13.10
N ALA A 141 1.34 14.54 -11.93
CA ALA A 141 2.54 14.48 -11.11
C ALA A 141 2.81 13.06 -10.61
N TYR A 142 1.77 12.34 -10.19
CA TYR A 142 1.90 10.94 -9.81
C TYR A 142 2.28 10.04 -10.99
N ALA A 143 1.66 10.22 -12.15
CA ALA A 143 2.02 9.49 -13.36
C ALA A 143 3.51 9.64 -13.72
N ARG A 144 4.07 10.86 -13.60
CA ARG A 144 5.50 11.11 -13.86
C ARG A 144 6.42 10.35 -12.92
N ILE A 145 6.20 10.41 -11.60
CA ILE A 145 7.09 9.70 -10.66
C ILE A 145 6.91 8.17 -10.76
N LEU A 146 5.72 7.72 -11.15
CA LEU A 146 5.37 6.31 -11.35
C LEU A 146 5.62 5.83 -12.80
N GLU A 147 6.37 6.56 -13.64
CA GLU A 147 6.64 6.13 -15.02
C GLU A 147 7.32 4.75 -15.09
N ALA A 148 8.18 4.44 -14.13
CA ALA A 148 8.84 3.13 -13.98
C ALA A 148 8.07 2.15 -13.09
N TRP A 149 6.85 2.49 -12.67
CA TRP A 149 6.01 1.65 -11.81
C TRP A 149 5.38 0.50 -12.62
N PRO A 150 5.36 -0.73 -12.08
CA PRO A 150 4.93 -1.89 -12.87
C PRO A 150 3.43 -1.99 -13.17
N GLY A 151 2.57 -1.21 -12.51
CA GLY A 151 1.11 -1.27 -12.72
C GLY A 151 0.51 0.00 -13.30
N ARG A 152 -0.83 0.04 -13.41
CA ARG A 152 -1.58 1.05 -14.18
C ARG A 152 -1.79 2.39 -13.45
N LEU A 153 -0.98 2.68 -12.43
CA LEU A 153 -0.99 3.98 -11.74
C LEU A 153 -0.10 5.04 -12.42
N GLY A 154 0.58 4.66 -13.51
CA GLY A 154 1.36 5.54 -14.41
C GLY A 154 0.57 5.97 -15.63
#